data_AF-A0A444ZZI6-F1
#
_entry.id   AF-A0A444ZZI6-F1
#
_cell.length_a   1.000
_cell.length_b   1.000
_cell.length_c   1.000
_cell.angle_alpha   90.00
_cell.angle_beta   90.00
_cell.angle_gamma   90.00
#
_symmetry.space_group_name_H-M   'P 1'
#
loop_
_entity.id
_entity.type
_entity.pdbx_description
1 polymer ?
#
loop_
_entity_poly.entity_id
_entity_poly.type
_entity_poly.pdbx_seq_one_letter_code
_entity_poly.pdbx_strand_id
1 'polypeptide(L)'
;MFEDHAENLFAAHEVERQGNVNSKKEDTDFWIVDVIENGVTSCMELAVKEALALPPGKKIILPHNRELQQVGQAAGLLSGFLGTLGVDF
;
A
#
# COMPACT_ATOMS: atom_id res chain seq x y z
N MET A 1 -18.94 23.69 -4.07
CA MET A 1 -17.52 23.93 -4.39
C MET A 1 -16.74 23.70 -3.11
N PHE A 2 -16.57 22.44 -2.75
CA PHE A 2 -15.69 21.99 -1.66
C PHE A 2 -14.96 20.79 -2.22
N GLU A 3 -13.99 21.05 -3.09
CA GLU A 3 -13.09 20.01 -3.56
C GLU A 3 -11.76 20.70 -3.83
N ASP A 4 -11.10 21.08 -2.74
CA ASP A 4 -9.68 21.37 -2.76
C ASP A 4 -9.11 20.88 -1.43
N HIS A 5 -7.89 20.36 -1.47
CA HIS A 5 -7.03 20.00 -0.33
C HIS A 5 -6.92 18.53 0.14
N ALA A 6 -7.44 17.52 -0.57
CA ALA A 6 -7.02 16.13 -0.34
C ALA A 6 -5.74 15.75 -1.10
N GLU A 7 -5.36 16.51 -2.13
CA GLU A 7 -4.21 16.23 -3.01
C GLU A 7 -2.84 16.55 -2.35
N ASN A 8 -2.83 17.39 -1.31
CA ASN A 8 -1.57 17.84 -0.69
C ASN A 8 -0.98 16.83 0.31
N LEU A 9 -1.76 15.84 0.77
CA LEU A 9 -1.26 14.82 1.70
C LEU A 9 -0.46 13.73 0.97
N PHE A 10 -0.80 13.45 -0.29
CA PHE A 10 -0.15 12.42 -1.10
C PHE A 10 1.18 12.92 -1.69
N ALA A 11 1.23 14.16 -2.19
CA ALA A 11 2.45 14.72 -2.79
C ALA A 11 3.62 14.88 -1.81
N ALA A 12 3.34 15.07 -0.51
CA ALA A 12 4.38 15.26 0.51
C ALA A 12 5.12 13.96 0.89
N HIS A 13 4.52 12.78 0.69
CA HIS A 13 5.11 11.50 1.07
C HIS A 13 5.99 10.88 -0.04
N GLU A 14 5.86 11.34 -1.29
CA GLU A 14 6.58 10.77 -2.44
C GLU A 14 8.03 11.30 -2.59
N VAL A 15 8.48 12.26 -1.76
CA VAL A 15 9.70 13.04 -2.00
C VAL A 15 10.99 12.54 -1.29
N GLU A 16 10.98 11.48 -0.47
CA GLU A 16 12.20 11.14 0.31
C GLU A 16 12.84 9.75 0.12
N ARG A 17 12.53 8.96 -0.92
CA ARG A 17 13.17 7.62 -1.05
C ARG A 17 13.79 7.26 -2.39
N GLN A 18 14.11 8.25 -3.20
CA GLN A 18 14.95 8.02 -4.37
C GLN A 18 16.44 8.04 -3.98
N GLY A 19 16.89 6.93 -3.36
CA GLY A 19 18.26 6.76 -2.88
C GLY A 19 18.81 5.36 -3.09
N ASN A 20 19.53 5.20 -4.21
CA ASN A 20 20.58 4.22 -4.48
C ASN A 20 20.21 2.79 -4.95
N VAL A 21 20.85 2.44 -6.06
CA VAL A 21 20.98 1.12 -6.70
C VAL A 21 21.86 0.21 -5.82
N ASN A 22 21.51 -1.08 -5.76
CA ASN A 22 22.20 -2.18 -5.07
C ASN A 22 22.02 -2.29 -3.54
N SER A 23 21.02 -3.09 -3.14
CA SER A 23 21.05 -3.88 -1.92
C SER A 23 19.98 -4.97 -2.01
N LYS A 24 20.28 -6.14 -1.42
CA LYS A 24 19.35 -7.22 -1.08
C LYS A 24 17.94 -6.66 -0.85
N LYS A 25 16.92 -7.14 -1.57
CA LYS A 25 15.53 -6.67 -1.44
C LYS A 25 15.02 -7.00 -0.03
N GLU A 26 15.39 -6.17 0.94
CA GLU A 26 14.72 -6.09 2.21
C GLU A 26 13.35 -5.49 1.94
N ASP A 27 12.36 -6.04 2.65
CA ASP A 27 10.95 -5.67 2.63
C ASP A 27 10.77 -4.29 3.31
N THR A 28 11.56 -3.29 2.88
CA THR A 28 11.68 -1.96 3.51
C THR A 28 10.68 -0.96 2.93
N ASP A 29 9.95 -1.36 1.91
CA ASP A 29 8.89 -0.55 1.34
C ASP A 29 7.66 -0.64 2.26
N PHE A 30 7.11 0.53 2.58
CA PHE A 30 5.87 0.69 3.35
C PHE A 30 4.84 1.35 2.46
N TRP A 31 3.58 0.89 2.55
CA TRP A 31 2.49 1.39 1.74
C TRP A 31 1.36 1.92 2.62
N ILE A 32 0.90 3.13 2.32
CA ILE A 32 -0.29 3.70 2.95
C ILE A 32 -1.52 3.13 2.25
N VAL A 33 -2.34 2.38 2.99
CA VAL A 33 -3.53 1.70 2.47
C VAL A 33 -4.73 1.92 3.38
N ASP A 34 -5.92 1.84 2.81
CA ASP A 34 -7.15 1.81 3.59
C ASP A 34 -7.40 0.41 4.14
N VAL A 35 -7.75 0.32 5.41
CA VAL A 35 -8.13 -0.92 6.10
C VAL A 35 -9.52 -0.77 6.67
N ILE A 36 -10.37 -1.77 6.46
CA ILE A 36 -11.70 -1.86 7.06
C ILE A 36 -11.71 -2.87 8.21
N GLU A 37 -12.22 -2.43 9.36
CA GLU A 37 -12.43 -3.24 10.56
C GLU A 37 -13.79 -2.89 11.16
N ASN A 38 -14.65 -3.89 11.36
CA ASN A 38 -15.99 -3.70 11.95
C ASN A 38 -16.84 -2.60 11.28
N GLY A 39 -16.67 -2.41 9.96
CA GLY A 39 -17.39 -1.37 9.19
C GLY A 39 -16.76 0.02 9.25
N VAL A 40 -15.65 0.20 9.95
CA VAL A 40 -14.90 1.46 10.03
C VAL A 40 -13.68 1.37 9.12
N THR A 41 -13.48 2.36 8.26
CA THR A 41 -12.31 2.49 7.39
C THR A 41 -11.29 3.44 8.00
N SER A 42 -10.02 3.04 7.99
CA SER A 42 -8.90 3.87 8.44
C SER A 42 -7.68 3.67 7.55
N CYS A 43 -6.89 4.71 7.33
CA CYS A 43 -5.59 4.60 6.67
C CYS A 43 -4.57 3.97 7.63
N MET A 44 -3.80 2.99 7.14
CA MET A 44 -2.64 2.41 7.82
C MET A 44 -1.44 2.38 6.88
N GLU A 45 -0.26 2.57 7.43
CA GLU A 45 1.01 2.25 6.77
C GLU A 45 1.34 0.79 7.06
N LEU A 46 1.57 -0.02 6.02
CA LEU A 46 1.83 -1.45 6.14
C LEU A 46 3.02 -1.88 5.26
N ALA A 47 3.89 -2.73 5.80
CA ALA A 47 4.84 -3.53 5.02
C ALA A 47 4.22 -4.88 4.58
N VAL A 48 4.86 -5.62 3.66
CA VAL A 48 4.32 -6.91 3.18
C VAL A 48 4.19 -7.91 4.33
N LYS A 49 5.18 -7.95 5.22
CA LYS A 49 5.18 -8.83 6.41
C LYS A 49 4.00 -8.57 7.34
N GLU A 50 3.58 -7.32 7.49
CA GLU A 50 2.46 -6.93 8.34
C GLU A 50 1.13 -7.26 7.65
N ALA A 51 1.04 -7.08 6.33
CA ALA A 51 -0.11 -7.51 5.54
C ALA A 51 -0.29 -9.04 5.56
N LEU A 52 0.79 -9.82 5.59
CA LEU A 52 0.78 -11.28 5.75
C LEU A 52 0.26 -11.71 7.13
N ALA A 53 0.51 -10.90 8.17
CA ALA A 53 0.14 -11.17 9.56
C ALA A 53 -1.09 -10.36 10.02
N LEU A 54 -1.94 -9.91 9.08
CA LEU A 54 -3.08 -9.07 9.39
C LEU A 54 -4.07 -9.83 10.30
N PRO A 55 -4.50 -9.22 11.44
CA PRO A 55 -5.37 -9.92 12.37
C PRO A 55 -6.74 -10.20 11.75
N PRO A 56 -7.42 -11.28 12.18
CA PRO A 56 -8.77 -11.60 11.72
C PRO A 56 -9.72 -10.42 11.94
N GLY A 57 -10.59 -10.14 10.96
CA GLY A 57 -11.54 -9.05 11.03
C GLY A 57 -11.06 -7.72 10.43
N LYS A 58 -9.75 -7.59 10.15
CA LYS A 58 -9.21 -6.51 9.32
C LYS A 58 -9.11 -6.94 7.86
N LYS A 59 -9.41 -6.02 6.93
CA LYS A 59 -9.24 -6.24 5.49
C LYS A 59 -8.64 -5.01 4.85
N ILE A 60 -7.63 -5.20 4.01
CA ILE A 60 -7.07 -4.12 3.19
C ILE A 60 -8.01 -3.86 2.01
N ILE A 61 -8.34 -2.60 1.75
CA ILE A 61 -9.15 -2.17 0.63
C ILE A 61 -8.23 -1.96 -0.57
N LEU A 62 -8.55 -2.63 -1.67
CA LEU A 62 -7.92 -2.41 -2.95
C LEU A 62 -8.95 -1.83 -3.92
N PRO A 63 -8.85 -0.54 -4.29
CA PRO A 63 -9.76 0.06 -5.26
C PRO A 63 -9.69 -0.71 -6.59
N HIS A 64 -10.85 -1.17 -7.08
CA HIS A 64 -10.92 -1.82 -8.38
C HIS A 64 -10.89 -0.75 -9.48
N ASN A 65 -9.77 -0.71 -10.21
CA ASN A 65 -9.60 0.20 -11.32
C ASN A 65 -10.18 -0.40 -12.63
N ARG A 66 -11.23 0.24 -13.17
CA ARG A 66 -11.85 -0.15 -14.45
C ARG A 66 -11.40 0.67 -15.64
N GLU A 67 -10.70 1.79 -15.43
CA GLU A 67 -10.44 2.82 -16.45
C GLU A 67 -8.96 3.16 -16.62
N LEU A 68 -8.04 2.21 -16.39
CA LEU A 68 -6.59 2.42 -16.50
C LEU A 68 -6.03 3.53 -15.59
N GLN A 69 -6.75 3.90 -14.53
CA GLN A 69 -6.25 4.85 -13.53
C GLN A 69 -5.02 4.29 -12.79
N GLN A 70 -4.28 5.13 -12.09
CA GLN A 70 -3.18 4.61 -11.27
C GLN A 70 -3.78 3.74 -10.16
N VAL A 71 -3.35 2.48 -10.08
CA VAL A 71 -3.70 1.59 -8.97
C VAL A 71 -2.75 2.02 -7.86
N GLY A 72 -3.25 2.78 -6.88
CA GLY A 72 -2.43 3.45 -5.85
C GLY A 72 -1.61 2.50 -4.97
N GLN A 73 -1.08 3.01 -3.86
CA GLN A 73 -0.13 2.31 -2.99
C GLN A 73 -0.53 0.87 -2.60
N ALA A 74 -1.83 0.59 -2.42
CA ALA A 74 -2.32 -0.77 -2.14
C ALA A 74 -1.96 -1.83 -3.21
N ALA A 75 -1.80 -1.43 -4.47
CA ALA A 75 -1.34 -2.33 -5.52
C ALA A 75 0.15 -2.67 -5.40
N GLY A 76 0.96 -1.72 -4.92
CA GLY A 76 2.37 -1.96 -4.58
C GLY A 76 2.49 -3.02 -3.49
N LEU A 77 1.73 -2.87 -2.40
CA LEU A 77 1.66 -3.85 -1.32
C LEU A 77 1.21 -5.23 -1.82
N LEU A 78 0.18 -5.29 -2.67
CA LEU A 78 -0.29 -6.54 -3.27
C LEU A 78 0.80 -7.19 -4.13
N SER A 79 1.55 -6.41 -4.90
CA SER A 79 2.63 -6.95 -5.74
C SER A 79 3.76 -7.56 -4.91
N GLY A 80 4.13 -6.93 -3.80
CA GLY A 80 5.10 -7.46 -2.85
C GLY A 80 4.59 -8.76 -2.22
N PHE A 81 3.33 -8.77 -1.78
CA PHE A 81 2.68 -9.97 -1.25
C PHE A 81 2.72 -11.14 -2.23
N LEU A 82 2.28 -10.94 -3.49
CA LEU A 82 2.34 -11.98 -4.51
C LEU A 82 3.77 -12.40 -4.83
N GLY A 83 4.72 -11.46 -4.80
CA GLY A 83 6.14 -11.71 -4.94
C GLY A 83 6.66 -12.70 -3.89
N THR A 84 6.24 -12.57 -2.63
CA THR A 84 6.65 -13.50 -1.56
C THR A 84 6.10 -14.92 -1.75
N LEU A 85 4.88 -15.06 -2.28
CA LEU A 85 4.29 -16.37 -2.59
C LEU A 85 4.98 -17.07 -3.77
N GLY A 86 5.61 -16.33 -4.67
CA GLY A 86 6.27 -16.85 -5.86
C GLY A 86 7.71 -17.36 -5.63
N VAL A 87 8.29 -17.16 -4.45
CA VAL A 87 9.68 -17.57 -4.15
C VAL A 87 9.82 -19.08 -3.93
N ASP A 88 8.71 -19.79 -3.66
CA ASP A 88 8.71 -21.21 -3.28
C ASP A 88 8.40 -22.20 -4.43
N PHE A 89 8.48 -21.76 -5.70
CA PHE A 89 8.27 -22.59 -6.91
C PHE A 89 9.55 -22.74 -7.74
#